data_AF-A0A085WX61-F1
#
_entry.id   AF-A0A085WX61-F1
#
_cell.length_a   1.000
_cell.length_b   1.000
_cell.length_c   1.000
_cell.angle_alpha   90.00
_cell.angle_beta   90.00
_cell.angle_gamma   90.00
#
_symmetry.space_group_name_H-M   'P 1'
#
loop_
_entity.id
_entity.type
_entity.pdbx_description
1 polymer ?
#
loop_
_entity_poly.entity_id
_entity_poly.type
_entity_poly.pdbx_seq_one_letter_code
_entity_poly.pdbx_strand_id
1 'polypeptide(L)'
;MGGRTLEAHGGYLIRLETFHGLELPRLAREALALEGVAGVPPGLHLSVIRRRKVIRLAFTGTQATGRSGAHWYADHHALARMLSRAANATVHVYVYDPEEREQVIAYGNGHRVGGDKVVYEDVELSGEEEQDDAAFTRMRARWPMGHLAYVFGLTREELLGMPRASPSVVLSLDAADAQDAEGRLEMLLPSPQMSRASDAA
;
A
#
# COMPACT_ATOMS: atom_id res chain seq x y z
N MET A 1 -8.83 1.90 -27.27
CA MET A 1 -7.63 1.67 -26.42
C MET A 1 -8.02 0.67 -25.35
N GLY A 2 -7.39 -0.52 -25.31
CA GLY A 2 -7.69 -1.53 -24.30
C GLY A 2 -7.29 -1.02 -22.92
N GLY A 3 -8.23 -0.43 -22.19
CA GLY A 3 -8.04 -0.01 -20.81
C GLY A 3 -7.70 -1.25 -19.99
N ARG A 4 -6.50 -1.31 -19.42
CA ARG A 4 -6.10 -2.41 -18.56
C ARG A 4 -7.02 -2.41 -17.35
N THR A 5 -7.80 -3.47 -17.18
CA THR A 5 -8.66 -3.64 -16.01
C THR A 5 -7.79 -3.59 -14.75
N LEU A 6 -8.10 -2.68 -13.83
CA LEU A 6 -7.47 -2.61 -12.53
C LEU A 6 -8.03 -3.75 -11.69
N GLU A 7 -7.16 -4.62 -11.18
CA GLU A 7 -7.57 -5.75 -10.36
C GLU A 7 -7.77 -5.32 -8.91
N ALA A 8 -8.62 -6.03 -8.18
CA ALA A 8 -8.77 -5.83 -6.75
C ALA A 8 -7.46 -6.16 -6.01
N HIS A 9 -7.06 -5.28 -5.09
CA HIS A 9 -5.89 -5.48 -4.26
C HIS A 9 -5.93 -4.60 -3.01
N GLY A 10 -5.22 -5.01 -1.97
CA GLY A 10 -4.95 -4.19 -0.80
C GLY A 10 -3.48 -4.15 -0.45
N GLY A 11 -3.17 -3.53 0.67
CA GLY A 11 -1.81 -3.48 1.21
C GLY A 11 -1.61 -2.36 2.21
N TYR A 12 -0.35 -2.12 2.51
CA TYR A 12 0.13 -1.10 3.43
C TYR A 12 0.96 -0.08 2.66
N LEU A 13 0.78 1.21 2.94
CA LEU A 13 1.59 2.29 2.37
C LEU A 13 2.33 3.05 3.47
N ILE A 14 3.60 3.30 3.23
CA ILE A 14 4.49 4.07 4.10
C ILE A 14 5.49 4.87 3.26
N ARG A 15 6.02 5.97 3.82
CA ARG A 15 7.10 6.73 3.22
C ARG A 15 8.43 5.97 3.34
N LEU A 16 9.27 6.07 2.31
CA LEU A 16 10.59 5.44 2.21
C LEU A 16 11.56 5.92 3.28
N GLU A 17 11.49 7.22 3.63
CA GLU A 17 12.39 7.85 4.59
C GLU A 17 12.29 7.28 6.01
N THR A 18 11.21 6.57 6.32
CA THR A 18 10.96 5.99 7.63
C THR A 18 11.22 4.47 7.64
N PHE A 19 11.80 3.92 6.58
CA PHE A 19 11.79 2.48 6.30
C PHE A 19 13.08 1.71 6.66
N HIS A 20 14.05 2.37 7.30
CA HIS A 20 15.34 1.78 7.63
C HIS A 20 15.30 1.01 8.97
N GLY A 21 15.95 -0.16 9.03
CA GLY A 21 16.17 -0.90 10.28
C GLY A 21 14.90 -1.46 10.94
N LEU A 22 13.83 -1.68 10.16
CA LEU A 22 12.53 -2.11 10.70
C LEU A 22 12.42 -3.63 10.95
N GLU A 23 13.43 -4.44 10.60
CA GLU A 23 13.39 -5.90 10.71
C GLU A 23 12.09 -6.49 10.11
N LEU A 24 11.73 -6.04 8.89
CA LEU A 24 10.39 -6.28 8.32
C LEU A 24 9.92 -7.73 8.31
N PRO A 25 10.74 -8.75 7.99
CA PRO A 25 10.29 -10.14 8.06
C PRO A 25 9.85 -10.54 9.47
N ARG A 26 10.53 -10.04 10.51
CA ARG A 26 10.15 -10.29 11.91
C ARG A 26 8.82 -9.61 12.23
N LEU A 27 8.69 -8.31 11.94
CA LEU A 27 7.45 -7.57 12.19
C LEU A 27 6.25 -8.19 11.44
N ALA A 28 6.44 -8.61 10.20
CA ALA A 28 5.42 -9.27 9.40
C ALA A 28 4.99 -10.61 10.01
N ARG A 29 5.93 -11.46 10.44
CA ARG A 29 5.62 -12.71 11.15
C ARG A 29 4.85 -12.47 12.45
N GLU A 30 5.28 -11.50 13.25
CA GLU A 30 4.62 -11.15 14.51
C GLU A 30 3.20 -10.62 14.28
N ALA A 31 3.00 -9.79 13.26
CA ALA A 31 1.68 -9.31 12.88
C ALA A 31 0.74 -10.47 12.53
N LEU A 32 1.20 -11.43 11.72
CA LEU A 32 0.42 -12.61 11.35
C LEU A 32 0.11 -13.50 12.57
N ALA A 33 1.06 -13.65 13.48
CA ALA A 33 0.85 -14.40 14.72
C ALA A 33 -0.21 -13.74 15.62
N LEU A 34 -0.20 -12.41 15.74
CA LEU A 34 -1.22 -11.66 16.48
C LEU A 34 -2.62 -11.78 15.87
N GLU A 35 -2.70 -12.01 14.56
CA GLU A 35 -3.95 -12.15 13.81
C GLU A 35 -4.38 -13.62 13.64
N GLY A 36 -3.64 -14.57 14.21
CA GLY A 36 -3.98 -15.99 14.15
C GLY A 36 -3.77 -16.65 12.78
N VAL A 37 -2.97 -16.01 11.90
CA VAL A 37 -2.72 -16.43 10.51
C VAL A 37 -1.23 -16.73 10.24
N ALA A 38 -0.51 -17.13 11.28
CA ALA A 38 0.92 -17.46 11.19
C ALA A 38 1.19 -18.54 10.13
N GLY A 39 2.16 -18.29 9.26
CA GLY A 39 2.60 -19.23 8.21
C GLY A 39 1.79 -19.20 6.91
N VAL A 40 0.78 -18.33 6.78
CA VAL A 40 -0.19 -18.44 5.68
C VAL A 40 -0.06 -17.38 4.58
N PRO A 41 0.62 -16.25 4.82
CA PRO A 41 1.36 -15.64 3.72
C PRO A 41 2.85 -16.03 3.78
N PRO A 42 3.39 -16.64 2.70
CA PRO A 42 4.78 -17.10 2.67
C PRO A 42 5.78 -15.96 2.52
N GLY A 43 5.33 -14.77 2.15
CA GLY A 43 6.18 -13.65 1.81
C GLY A 43 5.52 -12.29 1.96
N LEU A 44 6.35 -11.27 1.85
CA LEU A 44 5.96 -9.87 1.79
C LEU A 44 6.48 -9.28 0.48
N HIS A 45 5.58 -8.90 -0.42
CA HIS A 45 5.91 -8.18 -1.64
C HIS A 45 5.99 -6.68 -1.35
N LEU A 46 7.11 -6.08 -1.73
CA LEU A 46 7.33 -4.64 -1.65
C LEU A 46 7.48 -4.07 -3.05
N SER A 47 6.82 -2.96 -3.31
CA SER A 47 6.99 -2.18 -4.54
C SER A 47 7.15 -0.70 -4.22
N VAL A 48 7.97 0.00 -5.01
CA VAL A 48 8.41 1.37 -4.67
C VAL A 48 8.20 2.33 -5.83
N ILE A 49 7.64 3.49 -5.53
CA ILE A 49 7.69 4.67 -6.42
C ILE A 49 8.77 5.61 -5.86
N ARG A 50 10.01 5.42 -6.32
CA ARG A 50 11.21 6.12 -5.77
C ARG A 50 11.08 7.64 -5.82
N ARG A 51 10.58 8.18 -6.93
CA ARG A 51 10.36 9.64 -7.13
C ARG A 51 9.49 10.27 -6.05
N ARG A 52 8.56 9.51 -5.48
CA ARG A 52 7.64 9.96 -4.42
C ARG A 52 7.94 9.37 -3.06
N LYS A 53 8.99 8.55 -2.97
CA LYS A 53 9.41 7.87 -1.75
C LYS A 53 8.25 7.10 -1.11
N VAL A 54 7.47 6.38 -1.93
CA VAL A 54 6.32 5.59 -1.45
C VAL A 54 6.65 4.12 -1.59
N ILE A 55 6.45 3.37 -0.51
CA ILE A 55 6.53 1.91 -0.52
C ILE A 55 5.15 1.35 -0.28
N ARG A 56 4.79 0.37 -1.10
CA ARG A 56 3.69 -0.54 -0.84
C ARG A 56 4.24 -1.83 -0.30
N LEU A 57 3.66 -2.32 0.79
CA LEU A 57 3.87 -3.68 1.29
C LEU A 57 2.55 -4.46 1.12
N ALA A 58 2.64 -5.70 0.66
CA ALA A 58 1.51 -6.61 0.61
C ALA A 58 1.99 -8.03 0.83
N PHE A 59 1.33 -8.78 1.69
CA PHE A 59 1.52 -10.20 1.84
C PHE A 59 1.29 -10.93 0.50
N THR A 60 2.09 -11.95 0.24
CA THR A 60 1.94 -12.85 -0.91
C THR A 60 1.09 -14.06 -0.56
N GLY A 61 0.74 -14.87 -1.55
CA GLY A 61 -0.10 -16.06 -1.37
C GLY A 61 -1.56 -15.81 -1.77
N THR A 62 -2.28 -16.90 -2.02
CA THR A 62 -3.64 -16.87 -2.60
C THR A 62 -4.65 -16.10 -1.75
N GLN A 63 -4.45 -16.08 -0.43
CA GLN A 63 -5.33 -15.40 0.51
C GLN A 63 -5.18 -13.87 0.50
N ALA A 64 -4.03 -13.35 0.07
CA ALA A 64 -3.69 -11.92 0.10
C ALA A 64 -3.69 -11.27 -1.29
N THR A 65 -4.21 -11.96 -2.32
CA THR A 65 -4.27 -11.51 -3.72
C THR A 65 -5.70 -11.48 -4.29
N GLY A 66 -5.94 -10.64 -5.29
CA GLY A 66 -7.25 -10.50 -5.94
C GLY A 66 -8.32 -9.92 -5.00
N ARG A 67 -9.60 -10.17 -5.32
CA ARG A 67 -10.76 -9.70 -4.52
C ARG A 67 -10.70 -10.15 -3.07
N SER A 68 -10.55 -11.46 -2.85
CA SER A 68 -10.44 -12.02 -1.49
C SER A 68 -9.28 -11.41 -0.72
N GLY A 69 -8.13 -11.21 -1.40
CA GLY A 69 -6.98 -10.53 -0.82
C GLY A 69 -7.24 -9.08 -0.48
N ALA A 70 -7.91 -8.32 -1.35
CA ALA A 70 -8.30 -6.95 -1.05
C ALA A 70 -9.15 -6.90 0.23
N HIS A 71 -10.14 -7.79 0.36
CA HIS A 71 -11.01 -7.84 1.52
C HIS A 71 -10.27 -8.29 2.79
N TRP A 72 -9.31 -9.19 2.66
CA TRP A 72 -8.48 -9.64 3.78
C TRP A 72 -7.79 -8.45 4.49
N TYR A 73 -7.30 -7.45 3.76
CA TYR A 73 -6.70 -6.24 4.36
C TYR A 73 -7.70 -5.35 5.12
N ALA A 74 -9.01 -5.54 4.99
CA ALA A 74 -9.99 -4.81 5.79
C ALA A 74 -9.99 -5.23 7.27
N ASP A 75 -9.44 -6.41 7.57
CA ASP A 75 -9.43 -7.01 8.90
C ASP A 75 -8.01 -7.22 9.47
N HIS A 76 -6.97 -7.16 8.61
CA HIS A 76 -5.58 -7.45 8.99
C HIS A 76 -4.76 -6.16 9.08
N HIS A 77 -4.68 -5.59 10.28
CA HIS A 77 -4.09 -4.27 10.56
C HIS A 77 -2.89 -4.31 11.51
N ALA A 78 -2.54 -5.47 12.07
CA ALA A 78 -1.46 -5.63 13.03
C ALA A 78 -0.13 -5.13 12.47
N LEU A 79 0.16 -5.40 11.19
CA LEU A 79 1.38 -4.93 10.55
C LEU A 79 1.42 -3.40 10.48
N ALA A 80 0.34 -2.73 10.08
CA ALA A 80 0.28 -1.27 10.07
C ALA A 80 0.45 -0.66 11.47
N ARG A 81 -0.18 -1.28 12.47
CA ARG A 81 -0.04 -0.88 13.87
C ARG A 81 1.40 -1.00 14.35
N MET A 82 2.09 -2.09 14.03
CA MET A 82 3.47 -2.33 14.44
C MET A 82 4.45 -1.42 13.68
N LEU A 83 4.29 -1.30 12.36
CA LEU A 83 5.13 -0.43 11.52
C LEU A 83 5.00 1.03 11.92
N SER A 84 3.79 1.53 12.20
CA SER A 84 3.60 2.92 12.60
C SER A 84 4.26 3.28 13.93
N ARG A 85 4.46 2.29 14.83
CA ARG A 85 5.28 2.43 16.04
C ARG A 85 6.77 2.39 15.71
N ALA A 86 7.21 1.32 15.04
CA ALA A 86 8.62 1.08 14.78
C ALA A 86 9.26 2.17 13.90
N ALA A 87 8.53 2.66 12.90
CA ALA A 87 8.98 3.69 11.97
C ALA A 87 8.71 5.12 12.46
N ASN A 88 8.00 5.30 13.58
CA ASN A 88 7.48 6.59 14.04
C ASN A 88 6.81 7.39 12.90
N ALA A 89 5.94 6.70 12.14
CA ALA A 89 5.37 7.21 10.89
C ALA A 89 3.91 6.82 10.76
N THR A 90 3.16 7.54 9.92
CA THR A 90 1.79 7.12 9.58
C THR A 90 1.84 6.01 8.53
N VAL A 91 1.16 4.90 8.80
CA VAL A 91 1.00 3.77 7.87
C VAL A 91 -0.45 3.66 7.47
N HIS A 92 -0.71 3.53 6.17
CA HIS A 92 -2.06 3.43 5.64
C HIS A 92 -2.33 2.01 5.18
N VAL A 93 -3.30 1.34 5.79
CA VAL A 93 -3.90 0.14 5.22
C VAL A 93 -4.89 0.58 4.17
N TYR A 94 -4.92 -0.08 3.02
CA TYR A 94 -5.88 0.23 1.99
C TYR A 94 -6.46 -1.03 1.34
N VAL A 95 -7.71 -0.89 0.89
CA VAL A 95 -8.48 -1.88 0.14
C VAL A 95 -9.00 -1.21 -1.10
N TYR A 96 -8.79 -1.84 -2.25
CA TYR A 96 -9.39 -1.46 -3.51
C TYR A 96 -10.03 -2.69 -4.14
N ASP A 97 -11.35 -2.66 -4.27
CA ASP A 97 -12.10 -3.53 -5.17
C ASP A 97 -12.74 -2.63 -6.24
N PRO A 98 -12.49 -2.85 -7.54
CA PRO A 98 -13.03 -2.02 -8.61
C PRO A 98 -14.56 -2.15 -8.78
N GLU A 99 -15.19 -3.20 -8.23
CA GLU A 99 -16.64 -3.43 -8.37
C GLU A 99 -17.40 -3.15 -7.07
N GLU A 100 -16.75 -3.20 -5.90
CA GLU A 100 -17.45 -3.11 -4.62
C GLU A 100 -17.15 -1.83 -3.84
N ARG A 101 -15.88 -1.59 -3.51
CA ARG A 101 -15.51 -0.58 -2.52
C ARG A 101 -14.05 -0.14 -2.58
N GLU A 102 -13.80 1.02 -2.02
CA GLU A 102 -12.46 1.43 -1.59
C GLU A 102 -12.45 1.88 -0.13
N GLN A 103 -11.35 1.57 0.57
CA GLN A 103 -11.22 1.84 1.99
C GLN A 103 -9.77 2.16 2.34
N VAL A 104 -9.58 3.08 3.28
CA VAL A 104 -8.29 3.43 3.86
C VAL A 104 -8.43 3.49 5.37
N ILE A 105 -7.44 2.96 6.09
CA ILE A 105 -7.32 3.11 7.55
C ILE A 105 -5.90 3.56 7.86
N ALA A 106 -5.77 4.66 8.58
CA ALA A 106 -4.48 5.23 8.95
C ALA A 106 -4.12 4.87 10.39
N TYR A 107 -2.86 4.45 10.58
CA TYR A 107 -2.27 4.16 11.88
C TYR A 107 -1.07 5.07 12.15
N GLY A 108 -1.02 5.68 13.34
CA GLY A 108 0.09 6.49 13.82
C GLY A 108 0.47 6.08 15.24
N ASN A 109 1.75 5.84 15.51
CA ASN A 109 2.24 5.32 16.79
C ASN A 109 1.44 4.07 17.28
N GLY A 110 0.96 3.25 16.34
CA GLY A 110 0.15 2.06 16.59
C GLY A 110 -1.23 2.31 17.19
N HIS A 111 -1.79 3.49 16.94
CA HIS A 111 -3.20 3.79 17.16
C HIS A 111 -3.86 4.11 15.83
N ARG A 112 -5.15 3.79 15.70
CA ARG A 112 -5.94 4.24 14.54
C ARG A 112 -6.12 5.75 14.66
N VAL A 113 -5.66 6.49 13.65
CA VAL A 113 -5.67 7.96 13.62
C VAL A 113 -6.61 8.53 12.56
N GLY A 114 -7.16 7.68 11.69
CA GLY A 114 -8.11 8.09 10.67
C GLY A 114 -8.48 6.94 9.74
N GLY A 115 -9.21 7.29 8.69
CA GLY A 115 -9.63 6.37 7.66
C GLY A 115 -10.90 6.84 6.98
N ASP A 116 -11.16 6.26 5.81
CA ASP A 116 -12.33 6.58 4.99
C ASP A 116 -12.76 5.33 4.21
N LYS A 117 -14.04 5.25 3.84
CA LYS A 117 -14.62 4.13 3.11
C LYS A 117 -15.71 4.62 2.16
N VAL A 118 -15.66 4.13 0.94
CA VAL A 118 -16.74 4.30 -0.05
C VAL A 118 -17.15 2.92 -0.54
N VAL A 119 -18.45 2.62 -0.48
CA VAL A 119 -19.09 1.47 -1.14
C VAL A 119 -19.81 2.04 -2.35
N TYR A 120 -19.52 1.54 -3.56
CA TYR A 120 -19.98 2.20 -4.77
C TYR A 120 -21.50 2.15 -4.95
N GLU A 121 -22.14 1.08 -4.47
CA GLU A 121 -23.61 0.94 -4.47
C GLU A 121 -24.31 2.00 -3.61
N ASP A 122 -23.65 2.47 -2.55
CA ASP A 122 -24.18 3.47 -1.63
C ASP A 122 -23.92 4.92 -2.10
N VAL A 123 -23.22 5.10 -3.23
CA VAL A 123 -22.93 6.44 -3.77
C VAL A 123 -24.14 6.96 -4.54
N GLU A 124 -24.84 7.93 -3.95
CA GLU A 124 -25.83 8.72 -4.67
C GLU A 124 -25.11 9.72 -5.59
N LEU A 125 -25.20 9.52 -6.90
CA LEU A 125 -24.72 10.46 -7.90
C LEU A 125 -25.80 11.53 -8.15
N SER A 126 -25.39 12.79 -8.19
CA SER A 126 -26.28 13.83 -8.70
C SER A 126 -26.47 13.66 -10.23
N GLY A 127 -27.61 14.08 -10.77
CA GLY A 127 -27.92 13.88 -12.20
C GLY A 127 -26.93 14.54 -13.18
N GLU A 128 -26.13 15.52 -12.73
CA GLU A 128 -25.03 16.10 -13.51
C GLU A 128 -23.77 15.20 -13.50
N GLU A 129 -23.48 14.52 -12.39
CA GLU A 129 -22.33 13.61 -12.25
C GLU A 129 -22.52 12.28 -12.99
N GLU A 130 -23.77 11.84 -13.14
CA GLU A 130 -24.12 10.64 -13.92
C GLU A 130 -23.96 10.88 -15.43
N GLN A 131 -24.07 12.14 -15.88
CA GLN A 131 -24.04 12.51 -17.30
C GLN A 131 -22.72 13.15 -17.76
N ASP A 132 -21.87 13.62 -16.83
CA ASP A 132 -20.55 14.22 -17.11
C ASP A 132 -19.39 13.36 -16.56
N ASP A 133 -18.69 12.67 -17.45
CA ASP A 133 -17.46 11.90 -17.15
C ASP A 133 -16.39 12.72 -16.40
N ALA A 134 -16.31 14.03 -16.66
CA ALA A 134 -15.37 14.92 -15.99
C ALA A 134 -15.81 15.21 -14.55
N ALA A 135 -17.13 15.33 -14.29
CA ALA A 135 -17.68 15.45 -12.94
C ALA A 135 -17.47 14.17 -12.13
N PHE A 136 -17.76 13.02 -12.72
CA PHE A 136 -17.52 11.72 -12.10
C PHE A 136 -16.03 11.52 -11.75
N THR A 137 -15.12 11.92 -12.64
CA THR A 137 -13.67 11.88 -12.38
C THR A 137 -13.26 12.78 -11.22
N ARG A 138 -13.80 14.01 -11.15
CA ARG A 138 -13.54 14.94 -10.04
C ARG A 138 -14.04 14.38 -8.70
N MET A 139 -15.17 13.69 -8.70
CA MET A 139 -15.70 13.03 -7.51
C MET A 139 -14.80 11.87 -7.07
N ARG A 140 -14.37 10.98 -7.98
CA ARG A 140 -13.45 9.86 -7.67
C ARG A 140 -12.09 10.28 -7.13
N ALA A 141 -11.66 11.51 -7.44
CA ALA A 141 -10.45 12.09 -6.86
C ALA A 141 -10.59 12.37 -5.34
N ARG A 142 -11.83 12.51 -4.85
CA ARG A 142 -12.13 12.72 -3.41
C ARG A 142 -12.36 11.42 -2.65
N TRP A 143 -12.64 10.32 -3.36
CA TRP A 143 -12.81 9.01 -2.74
C TRP A 143 -11.50 8.51 -2.10
N PRO A 144 -11.56 7.52 -1.17
CA PRO A 144 -10.41 7.06 -0.38
C PRO A 144 -9.10 6.84 -1.15
N MET A 145 -9.10 6.19 -2.31
CA MET A 145 -7.87 5.99 -3.10
C MET A 145 -7.40 7.28 -3.77
N GLY A 146 -8.33 8.14 -4.21
CA GLY A 146 -7.98 9.46 -4.77
C GLY A 146 -7.33 10.36 -3.72
N HIS A 147 -7.93 10.42 -2.52
CA HIS A 147 -7.38 11.15 -1.39
C HIS A 147 -6.04 10.58 -0.93
N LEU A 148 -5.91 9.24 -0.83
CA LEU A 148 -4.66 8.59 -0.46
C LEU A 148 -3.54 8.89 -1.46
N ALA A 149 -3.85 8.88 -2.76
CA ALA A 149 -2.91 9.25 -3.80
C ALA A 149 -2.43 10.71 -3.61
N TYR A 150 -3.36 11.64 -3.36
CA TYR A 150 -3.03 13.03 -3.05
C TYR A 150 -2.10 13.16 -1.83
N VAL A 151 -2.38 12.46 -0.71
CA VAL A 151 -1.54 12.45 0.50
C VAL A 151 -0.10 12.01 0.18
N PHE A 152 0.06 11.04 -0.72
CA PHE A 152 1.38 10.56 -1.13
C PHE A 152 2.04 11.35 -2.28
N GLY A 153 1.33 12.30 -2.88
CA GLY A 153 1.80 13.06 -4.04
C GLY A 153 1.80 12.23 -5.34
N LEU A 154 0.92 11.24 -5.41
CA LEU A 154 0.69 10.34 -6.54
C LEU A 154 -0.60 10.73 -7.28
N THR A 155 -0.67 10.33 -8.55
CA THR A 155 -1.96 10.18 -9.24
C THR A 155 -2.67 8.93 -8.74
N ARG A 156 -4.00 8.89 -8.91
CA ARG A 156 -4.80 7.71 -8.56
C ARG A 156 -4.32 6.47 -9.34
N GLU A 157 -3.95 6.66 -10.60
CA GLU A 157 -3.43 5.62 -11.49
C GLU A 157 -2.06 5.11 -11.03
N GLU A 158 -1.15 5.99 -10.60
CA GLU A 158 0.14 5.58 -10.01
C GLU A 158 -0.09 4.73 -8.75
N LEU A 159 -1.02 5.15 -7.88
CA LEU A 159 -1.36 4.42 -6.66
C LEU A 159 -1.94 3.02 -6.95
N LEU A 160 -2.96 2.94 -7.81
CA LEU A 160 -3.59 1.67 -8.20
C LEU A 160 -2.66 0.79 -9.07
N GLY A 161 -1.64 1.40 -9.68
CA GLY A 161 -0.59 0.70 -10.40
C GLY A 161 0.50 0.10 -9.50
N MET A 162 0.57 0.47 -8.21
CA MET A 162 1.65 0.04 -7.31
C MET A 162 1.88 -1.47 -7.22
N PRO A 163 0.89 -2.38 -7.28
CA PRO A 163 1.15 -3.82 -7.29
C PRO A 163 2.07 -4.28 -8.42
N ARG A 164 2.20 -3.49 -9.49
CA ARG A 164 3.04 -3.75 -10.68
C ARG A 164 4.19 -2.75 -10.82
N ALA A 165 4.40 -1.87 -9.84
CA ALA A 165 5.45 -0.87 -9.89
C ALA A 165 6.83 -1.53 -9.81
N SER A 166 7.78 -0.97 -10.55
CA SER A 166 9.20 -1.32 -10.50
C SER A 166 10.00 -0.13 -9.95
N PRO A 167 10.95 -0.34 -9.04
CA PRO A 167 11.44 -1.64 -8.55
C PRO A 167 10.50 -2.31 -7.53
N SER A 168 10.61 -3.64 -7.44
CA SER A 168 9.90 -4.46 -6.46
C SER A 168 10.73 -5.65 -5.99
N VAL A 169 10.44 -6.16 -4.79
CA VAL A 169 11.08 -7.37 -4.24
C VAL A 169 10.08 -8.17 -3.40
N VAL A 170 10.27 -9.49 -3.34
CA VAL A 170 9.53 -10.36 -2.41
C VAL A 170 10.51 -10.83 -1.33
N LEU A 171 10.19 -10.52 -0.08
CA LEU A 171 10.89 -11.03 1.09
C LEU A 171 10.22 -12.33 1.54
N SER A 172 11.01 -13.37 1.77
CA SER A 172 10.51 -14.59 2.41
C SER A 172 10.20 -14.31 3.88
N LEU A 173 9.09 -14.85 4.36
CA LEU A 173 8.76 -14.85 5.78
C LEU A 173 9.23 -16.14 6.48
N ASP A 174 9.77 -17.11 5.75
CA ASP A 174 10.47 -18.24 6.35
C ASP A 174 11.74 -17.75 7.06
N ALA A 175 11.94 -18.20 8.31
CA ALA A 175 13.08 -17.80 9.12
C ALA A 175 14.42 -18.26 8.52
N ALA A 176 14.44 -19.35 7.76
CA ALA A 176 15.64 -19.84 7.09
C ALA A 176 16.10 -18.91 5.95
N ASP A 177 15.15 -18.28 5.24
CA ASP A 177 15.41 -17.48 4.04
C ASP A 177 15.44 -15.96 4.31
N ALA A 178 15.16 -15.54 5.54
CA ALA A 178 15.07 -14.13 5.92
C ALA A 178 16.44 -13.43 6.08
N GLN A 179 17.56 -14.16 5.99
CA GLN A 179 18.91 -13.63 6.26
C GLN A 179 19.40 -12.55 5.27
N ASP A 180 18.82 -12.48 4.06
CA ASP A 180 19.16 -11.51 3.01
C ASP A 180 18.12 -10.38 2.86
N ALA A 181 17.17 -10.26 3.81
CA ALA A 181 16.07 -9.31 3.66
C ALA A 181 16.55 -7.85 3.63
N GLU A 182 17.49 -7.47 4.49
CA GLU A 182 17.98 -6.08 4.57
C GLU A 182 18.71 -5.67 3.29
N GLY A 183 19.58 -6.53 2.75
CA GLY A 183 20.28 -6.26 1.48
C GLY A 183 19.31 -6.12 0.30
N ARG A 184 18.26 -6.95 0.26
CA ARG A 184 17.18 -6.82 -0.72
C ARG A 184 16.37 -5.54 -0.60
N LEU A 185 16.16 -5.08 0.63
CA LEU A 185 15.51 -3.81 0.90
C LEU A 185 16.38 -2.63 0.44
N GLU A 186 17.68 -2.66 0.74
CA GLU A 186 18.63 -1.64 0.30
C GLU A 186 18.64 -1.47 -1.23
N MET A 187 18.50 -2.56 -1.99
CA MET A 187 18.38 -2.49 -3.47
C MET A 187 17.14 -1.70 -3.94
N LEU A 188 16.07 -1.62 -3.13
CA LEU A 188 14.90 -0.83 -3.46
C LEU A 188 15.08 0.66 -3.17
N LEU A 189 15.94 1.00 -2.20
CA LEU A 189 16.19 2.37 -1.77
C LEU A 189 17.10 3.08 -2.79
N PRO A 190 16.88 4.38 -3.10
CA PRO A 190 17.83 5.16 -3.88
C PRO A 190 19.13 5.28 -3.08
N SER A 191 20.26 4.96 -3.71
CA SER A 191 21.57 5.12 -3.08
C SER A 191 21.76 6.59 -2.65
N PRO A 192 22.40 6.86 -1.49
CA PRO A 192 22.59 8.22 -0.98
C PRO A 192 23.36 9.17 -1.92
N GLN A 193 23.91 8.67 -3.02
CA GLN A 193 24.66 9.46 -4.02
C GLN A 193 23.80 10.20 -5.06
N MET A 194 22.49 10.00 -5.13
CA MET A 194 21.63 10.69 -6.13
C MET A 194 21.16 12.09 -5.72
N SER A 195 21.66 12.66 -4.62
CA SER A 195 21.22 13.98 -4.13
C SER A 195 22.11 15.16 -4.54
N ARG A 196 23.16 15.00 -5.38
CA ARG A 196 24.12 16.10 -5.66
C ARG A 196 24.62 16.23 -7.10
N ALA A 197 23.84 15.85 -8.11
CA ALA A 197 24.24 16.08 -9.50
C ALA A 197 23.08 16.46 -10.41
N SER A 198 22.44 17.60 -10.18
CA SER A 198 21.73 18.32 -11.26
C SER A 198 21.52 19.81 -10.99
N ASP A 199 22.35 20.46 -10.18
CA ASP A 199 22.38 21.92 -10.05
C ASP A 199 23.82 22.40 -10.24
N ALA A 200 24.32 22.28 -11.47
CA ALA A 200 25.43 23.05 -12.04
C ALA A 200 25.73 22.57 -13.47
N ALA A 201 25.04 23.15 -14.44
CA ALA A 201 25.55 23.45 -15.79
C ALA A 201 24.58 24.38 -16.50
#